data_AF-K9RF02-F1
#
_entry.id   AF-K9RF02-F1
#
_cell.length_a   1.000
_cell.length_b   1.000
_cell.length_c   1.000
_cell.angle_alpha   90.00
_cell.angle_beta   90.00
_cell.angle_gamma   90.00
#
_symmetry.space_group_name_H-M   'P 1'
#
loop_
_entity.id
_entity.type
_entity.pdbx_description
1 polymer ?
#
loop_
_entity_poly.entity_id
_entity_poly.type
_entity_poly.pdbx_seq_one_letter_code
_entity_poly.pdbx_strand_id
1 'polypeptide(L)'
;MQLPSSNNQPTSELDAEVENLSNIASNIAIDSEMQAKIQNLLVQIKTSLRQQKLTIEMQRELAKLLSLMSRLDYSNPQQIDILDLAISILLENKEETSLSNQKSNFPNKVSDKSDKNCGNLVFVREARRQIAIQSQEYPHPLSVIIKGTGGAYNRLLSGLSWFFIIFVVFPLLGIGAAFILFNIVDFTKQDANQLQQQTIEFKSQLNKKDEEIRTAKELSNTFRASLSKVNDELKFLTDEEAEDNNVGVPLIKIQQIQENIEKELAFATKKENAEPSSNLETPNRMTTTNNQTNQNNNNDESDIEPDNQNPSQLILFTDWFVKQDLFFICLAVSMGALGSAISVIVRANKFIEQGKEGESDLFFTGFFRPIVGMSFAIFAVALIESGVFSGIFRIAERENRNVYLYMAIAFVAGFSERLVEDVVLKTENTLTGFNSRQDKSNK
;
A
#
# COMPACT_ATOMS: atom_id res chain seq x y z
N MET A 1 -61.58 -50.41 -1.86
CA MET A 1 -60.42 -49.60 -1.44
C MET A 1 -59.70 -49.17 -2.71
N GLN A 2 -59.97 -47.95 -3.19
CA GLN A 2 -59.38 -47.40 -4.41
C GLN A 2 -57.97 -46.86 -4.08
N LEU A 3 -56.96 -47.37 -4.77
CA LEU A 3 -55.60 -46.84 -4.72
C LEU A 3 -55.56 -45.46 -5.39
N PRO A 4 -54.85 -44.47 -4.82
CA PRO A 4 -54.74 -43.15 -5.42
C PRO A 4 -53.87 -43.21 -6.68
N SER A 5 -54.42 -42.71 -7.78
CA SER A 5 -53.73 -42.50 -9.06
C SER A 5 -52.69 -41.38 -8.93
N SER A 6 -51.52 -41.72 -8.40
CA SER A 6 -50.31 -40.90 -8.46
C SER A 6 -49.51 -41.29 -9.70
N ASN A 7 -49.57 -40.51 -10.78
CA ASN A 7 -48.47 -40.32 -11.74
C ASN A 7 -48.96 -39.48 -12.93
N ASN A 8 -48.36 -38.29 -13.11
CA ASN A 8 -48.19 -37.54 -14.37
C ASN A 8 -47.70 -36.08 -14.17
N GLN A 9 -47.29 -35.69 -12.96
CA GLN A 9 -46.89 -34.31 -12.65
C GLN A 9 -45.44 -33.87 -13.04
N PRO A 10 -44.45 -34.73 -13.34
CA PRO A 10 -43.06 -34.26 -13.53
C PRO A 10 -42.79 -33.55 -14.87
N THR A 11 -43.67 -33.67 -15.87
CA THR A 11 -43.44 -33.09 -17.20
C THR A 11 -43.76 -31.59 -17.26
N SER A 12 -44.77 -31.12 -16.52
CA SER A 12 -45.17 -29.70 -16.55
C SER A 12 -44.18 -28.77 -15.86
N GLU A 13 -43.50 -29.24 -14.83
CA GLU A 13 -42.50 -28.45 -14.09
C GLU A 13 -41.24 -28.23 -14.95
N LEU A 14 -40.82 -29.27 -15.67
CA LEU A 14 -39.65 -29.21 -16.54
C LEU A 14 -39.87 -28.32 -17.77
N ASP A 15 -41.06 -28.36 -18.37
CA ASP A 15 -41.42 -27.49 -19.48
C ASP A 15 -41.37 -25.99 -19.07
N ALA A 16 -41.80 -25.67 -17.84
CA ALA A 16 -41.75 -24.32 -17.30
C ALA A 16 -40.31 -23.84 -17.04
N GLU A 17 -39.43 -24.72 -16.55
CA GLU A 17 -38.02 -24.39 -16.31
C GLU A 17 -37.25 -24.13 -17.62
N VAL A 18 -37.53 -24.92 -18.67
CA VAL A 18 -36.97 -24.72 -20.02
C VAL A 18 -37.41 -23.38 -20.61
N GLU A 19 -38.67 -23.00 -20.44
CA GLU A 19 -39.19 -21.72 -20.93
C GLU A 19 -38.57 -20.52 -20.20
N ASN A 20 -38.37 -20.63 -18.88
CA ASN A 20 -37.67 -19.61 -18.11
C ASN A 20 -36.21 -19.43 -18.57
N LEU A 21 -35.47 -20.53 -18.77
CA LEU A 21 -34.08 -20.49 -19.26
C LEU A 21 -33.96 -19.88 -20.65
N SER A 22 -34.91 -20.16 -21.55
CA SER A 22 -34.97 -19.55 -22.87
C SER A 22 -35.09 -18.02 -22.80
N ASN A 23 -35.88 -17.50 -21.86
CA ASN A 23 -36.07 -16.06 -21.65
C ASN A 23 -34.85 -15.40 -20.99
N ILE A 24 -34.09 -16.12 -20.17
CA ILE A 24 -32.83 -15.59 -19.58
C ILE A 24 -31.76 -15.49 -20.67
N ALA A 25 -31.62 -16.52 -21.52
CA ALA A 25 -30.61 -16.56 -22.58
C ALA A 25 -30.82 -15.51 -23.69
N SER A 26 -32.04 -14.99 -23.88
CA SER A 26 -32.32 -13.95 -24.88
C SER A 26 -31.96 -12.53 -24.40
N ASN A 27 -31.81 -12.32 -23.09
CA ASN A 27 -31.65 -10.99 -22.49
C ASN A 27 -30.19 -10.64 -22.10
N ILE A 28 -29.27 -11.60 -22.09
CA ILE A 28 -27.87 -11.38 -21.73
C ILE A 28 -27.08 -11.09 -23.02
N ALA A 29 -26.21 -10.07 -22.99
CA ALA A 29 -25.29 -9.74 -24.09
C ALA A 29 -24.18 -10.79 -24.22
N ILE A 30 -24.55 -11.98 -24.70
CA ILE A 30 -23.67 -13.12 -24.94
C ILE A 30 -23.19 -13.05 -26.40
N ASP A 31 -22.00 -13.58 -26.66
CA ASP A 31 -21.53 -13.82 -28.02
C ASP A 31 -22.58 -14.60 -28.84
N SER A 32 -22.81 -14.14 -30.07
CA SER A 32 -23.88 -14.64 -30.94
C SER A 32 -23.76 -16.14 -31.23
N GLU A 33 -22.53 -16.66 -31.30
CA GLU A 33 -22.27 -18.09 -31.50
C GLU A 33 -22.68 -18.92 -30.28
N MET A 34 -22.32 -18.46 -29.09
CA MET A 34 -22.62 -19.15 -27.85
C MET A 34 -24.12 -19.11 -27.53
N GLN A 35 -24.79 -18.01 -27.82
CA GLN A 35 -26.24 -17.91 -27.72
C GLN A 35 -26.92 -18.93 -28.65
N ALA A 36 -26.43 -19.08 -29.89
CA ALA A 36 -26.96 -20.07 -30.83
C ALA A 36 -26.78 -21.51 -30.32
N LYS A 37 -25.62 -21.85 -29.73
CA LYS A 37 -25.38 -23.16 -29.12
C LYS A 37 -26.36 -23.46 -27.99
N ILE A 38 -26.57 -22.52 -27.06
CA ILE A 38 -27.49 -22.68 -25.93
C ILE A 38 -28.94 -22.87 -26.42
N GLN A 39 -29.35 -22.07 -27.40
CA GLN A 39 -30.68 -22.18 -27.99
C GLN A 39 -30.89 -23.54 -28.67
N ASN A 40 -29.87 -24.05 -29.39
CA ASN A 40 -29.92 -25.37 -30.00
C ASN A 40 -30.08 -26.47 -28.94
N LEU A 41 -29.31 -26.41 -27.85
CA LEU A 41 -29.42 -27.34 -26.72
C LEU A 41 -30.81 -27.33 -26.09
N LEU A 42 -31.39 -26.15 -25.85
CA LEU A 42 -32.75 -26.03 -25.32
C LEU A 42 -33.80 -26.64 -26.26
N VAL A 43 -33.66 -26.44 -27.58
CA VAL A 43 -34.54 -27.03 -28.59
C VAL A 43 -34.41 -28.55 -28.60
N GLN A 44 -33.20 -29.08 -28.54
CA GLN A 44 -32.93 -30.52 -28.51
C GLN A 44 -33.52 -31.18 -27.26
N ILE A 45 -33.39 -30.54 -26.10
CA ILE A 45 -33.98 -30.98 -24.84
C ILE A 45 -35.50 -30.97 -24.91
N LYS A 46 -36.11 -29.85 -25.33
CA LYS A 46 -37.57 -29.71 -25.44
C LYS A 46 -38.18 -30.74 -26.38
N THR A 47 -37.52 -30.98 -27.51
CA THR A 47 -37.93 -31.99 -28.49
C THR A 47 -37.88 -33.39 -27.89
N SER A 48 -36.80 -33.70 -27.16
CA SER A 48 -36.62 -35.01 -26.51
C SER A 48 -37.63 -35.27 -25.39
N LEU A 49 -38.00 -34.23 -24.63
CA LEU A 49 -39.03 -34.30 -23.59
C LEU A 49 -40.43 -34.53 -24.16
N ARG A 50 -40.81 -33.80 -25.22
CA ARG A 50 -42.12 -33.96 -25.89
C ARG A 50 -42.32 -35.34 -26.47
N GLN A 51 -41.25 -36.00 -26.91
CA GLN A 51 -41.31 -37.35 -27.44
C GLN A 51 -41.53 -38.43 -26.35
N GLN A 52 -41.61 -38.06 -25.06
CA GLN A 52 -41.94 -38.91 -23.90
C GLN A 52 -41.16 -40.24 -23.78
N LYS A 53 -40.02 -40.38 -24.45
CA LYS A 53 -39.26 -41.64 -24.52
C LYS A 53 -38.07 -41.69 -23.54
N LEU A 54 -38.03 -40.78 -22.56
CA LEU A 54 -36.98 -40.70 -21.55
C LEU A 54 -37.40 -41.44 -20.27
N THR A 55 -36.48 -42.18 -19.66
CA THR A 55 -36.73 -42.77 -18.34
C THR A 55 -36.81 -41.67 -17.28
N ILE A 56 -37.47 -41.95 -16.16
CA ILE A 56 -37.64 -40.99 -15.06
C ILE A 56 -36.28 -40.52 -14.52
N GLU A 57 -35.27 -41.39 -14.49
CA GLU A 57 -33.91 -41.08 -14.04
C GLU A 57 -33.22 -40.10 -14.99
N MET A 58 -33.38 -40.31 -16.30
CA MET A 58 -32.83 -39.42 -17.33
C MET A 58 -33.48 -38.04 -17.27
N GLN A 59 -34.81 -37.99 -17.12
CA GLN A 59 -35.53 -36.72 -16.94
C GLN A 59 -35.04 -35.96 -15.70
N ARG A 60 -34.83 -36.67 -14.58
CA ARG A 60 -34.34 -36.08 -13.34
C ARG A 60 -32.91 -35.56 -13.45
N GLU A 61 -32.02 -36.25 -14.15
CA GLU A 61 -30.65 -35.75 -14.37
C GLU A 61 -30.61 -34.60 -15.36
N LEU A 62 -31.45 -34.61 -16.40
CA LEU A 62 -31.61 -33.49 -17.34
C LEU A 62 -32.08 -32.22 -16.62
N ALA A 63 -33.06 -32.33 -15.72
CA ALA A 63 -33.52 -31.22 -14.87
C ALA A 63 -32.38 -30.61 -14.05
N LYS A 64 -31.52 -31.46 -13.49
CA LYS A 64 -30.36 -30.99 -12.71
C LYS A 64 -29.31 -30.30 -13.58
N LEU A 65 -29.08 -30.78 -14.80
CA LEU A 65 -28.18 -30.10 -15.75
C LEU A 65 -28.75 -28.74 -16.19
N LEU A 66 -30.05 -28.66 -16.45
CA LEU A 66 -30.74 -27.42 -16.80
C LEU A 66 -30.68 -26.38 -15.68
N SER A 67 -30.87 -26.78 -14.42
CA SER A 67 -30.75 -25.84 -13.30
C SER A 67 -29.32 -25.30 -13.14
N LEU A 68 -28.28 -26.08 -13.48
CA LEU A 68 -26.90 -25.57 -13.56
C LEU A 68 -26.72 -24.57 -14.70
N MET A 69 -27.51 -24.68 -15.77
CA MET A 69 -27.41 -23.79 -16.92
C MET A 69 -27.67 -22.33 -16.55
N SER A 70 -28.58 -22.08 -15.61
CA SER A 70 -28.82 -20.74 -15.05
C SER A 70 -27.62 -20.14 -14.30
N ARG A 71 -26.65 -20.98 -13.91
CA ARG A 71 -25.49 -20.61 -13.08
C ARG A 71 -24.16 -20.67 -13.85
N LEU A 72 -24.19 -21.01 -15.13
CA LEU A 72 -22.99 -21.06 -15.97
C LEU A 72 -22.43 -19.66 -16.17
N ASP A 73 -21.11 -19.56 -16.10
CA ASP A 73 -20.41 -18.37 -16.57
C ASP A 73 -20.24 -18.49 -18.09
N TYR A 74 -21.09 -17.77 -18.82
CA TYR A 74 -21.05 -17.71 -20.29
C TYR A 74 -19.72 -17.16 -20.82
N SER A 75 -18.84 -16.63 -19.98
CA SER A 75 -17.49 -16.22 -20.39
C SER A 75 -16.55 -17.43 -20.62
N ASN A 76 -16.92 -18.64 -20.16
CA ASN A 76 -16.09 -19.83 -20.26
C ASN A 76 -16.70 -20.88 -21.23
N PRO A 77 -16.23 -20.96 -22.49
CA PRO A 77 -16.79 -21.88 -23.49
C PRO A 77 -16.66 -23.36 -23.10
N GLN A 78 -15.67 -23.72 -22.29
CA GLN A 78 -15.45 -25.11 -21.88
C GLN A 78 -16.60 -25.65 -21.03
N GLN A 79 -17.22 -24.82 -20.18
CA GLN A 79 -18.35 -25.26 -19.36
C GLN A 79 -19.56 -25.62 -20.22
N ILE A 80 -19.75 -24.89 -21.32
CA ILE A 80 -20.84 -25.10 -22.27
C ILE A 80 -20.57 -26.33 -23.13
N ASP A 81 -19.33 -26.54 -23.58
CA ASP A 81 -18.96 -27.73 -24.34
C ASP A 81 -19.09 -29.02 -23.47
N ILE A 82 -18.76 -28.96 -22.17
CA ILE A 82 -18.97 -30.07 -21.22
C ILE A 82 -20.47 -30.32 -21.00
N LEU A 83 -21.27 -29.26 -20.88
CA LEU A 83 -22.71 -29.38 -20.75
C LEU A 83 -23.34 -30.00 -22.01
N ASP A 84 -22.94 -29.53 -23.19
CA ASP A 84 -23.38 -30.03 -24.49
C ASP A 84 -23.08 -31.52 -24.64
N LEU A 85 -21.84 -31.91 -24.33
CA LEU A 85 -21.42 -33.31 -24.35
C LEU A 85 -22.25 -34.17 -23.38
N ALA A 86 -22.50 -33.68 -22.16
CA ALA A 86 -23.30 -34.40 -21.16
C ALA A 86 -24.76 -34.58 -21.62
N ILE A 87 -25.37 -33.56 -22.23
CA ILE A 87 -26.73 -33.61 -22.78
C ILE A 87 -26.77 -34.57 -23.97
N SER A 88 -25.80 -34.47 -24.88
CA SER A 88 -25.70 -35.32 -26.07
C SER A 88 -25.59 -36.80 -25.71
N ILE A 89 -24.68 -37.18 -24.79
CA ILE A 89 -24.53 -38.57 -24.31
C ILE A 89 -25.79 -39.08 -23.60
N LEU A 90 -26.51 -38.20 -22.92
CA LEU A 90 -27.77 -38.55 -22.28
C LEU A 90 -28.88 -38.80 -23.33
N LEU A 91 -28.83 -38.15 -24.49
CA LEU A 91 -29.87 -38.26 -25.53
C LEU A 91 -29.56 -39.29 -26.64
N GLU A 92 -28.29 -39.62 -26.88
CA GLU A 92 -27.80 -40.46 -27.99
C GLU A 92 -28.27 -41.93 -27.94
N ASN A 93 -28.74 -42.42 -26.79
CA ASN A 93 -28.94 -43.85 -26.53
C ASN A 93 -30.22 -44.48 -27.16
N LYS A 94 -30.80 -43.86 -28.19
CA LYS A 94 -32.18 -44.16 -28.66
C LYS A 94 -32.27 -44.86 -30.01
N GLU A 95 -31.25 -44.78 -30.87
CA GLU A 95 -31.36 -45.26 -32.25
C GLU A 95 -31.00 -46.75 -32.43
N GLU A 96 -30.14 -47.31 -31.59
CA GLU A 96 -29.62 -48.67 -31.83
C GLU A 96 -30.56 -49.81 -31.38
N THR A 97 -31.55 -49.53 -30.52
CA THR A 97 -32.42 -50.59 -29.97
C THR A 97 -33.59 -50.99 -30.88
N SER A 98 -33.91 -50.23 -31.93
CA SER A 98 -35.03 -50.55 -32.83
C SER A 98 -34.69 -51.52 -33.98
N LEU A 99 -33.41 -51.81 -34.25
CA LEU A 99 -33.01 -52.63 -35.40
C LEU A 99 -32.65 -54.10 -35.07
N SER A 100 -32.56 -54.49 -33.79
CA SER A 100 -32.17 -55.86 -33.41
C SER A 100 -33.31 -56.86 -33.19
N ASN A 101 -34.57 -56.48 -33.47
CA ASN A 101 -35.75 -57.31 -33.15
C ASN A 101 -36.20 -58.29 -34.25
N GLN A 102 -35.36 -58.62 -35.24
CA GLN A 102 -35.65 -59.70 -36.19
C GLN A 102 -34.63 -60.84 -36.08
N LYS A 103 -35.13 -62.00 -35.66
CA LYS A 103 -34.50 -63.34 -35.66
C LYS A 103 -33.56 -63.68 -34.49
N SER A 104 -34.15 -64.05 -33.35
CA SER A 104 -33.65 -65.19 -32.59
C SER A 104 -34.74 -65.81 -31.72
N ASN A 105 -35.35 -66.89 -32.21
CA ASN A 105 -36.25 -67.76 -31.45
C ASN A 105 -35.42 -68.68 -30.54
N PHE A 106 -34.92 -68.18 -29.41
CA PHE A 106 -34.35 -69.02 -28.35
C PHE A 106 -35.04 -68.74 -27.01
N PRO A 107 -35.49 -69.77 -26.28
CA PRO A 107 -36.28 -69.58 -25.07
C PRO A 107 -35.38 -69.34 -23.85
N ASN A 108 -35.83 -68.38 -23.04
CA ASN A 108 -35.68 -68.29 -21.59
C ASN A 108 -34.27 -68.36 -20.99
N LYS A 109 -33.64 -67.19 -20.91
CA LYS A 109 -32.88 -66.81 -19.70
C LYS A 109 -33.26 -65.38 -19.34
N VAL A 110 -33.95 -65.22 -18.21
CA VAL A 110 -34.23 -63.92 -17.58
C VAL A 110 -32.88 -63.38 -17.10
N SER A 111 -32.18 -62.70 -18.00
CA SER A 111 -30.95 -61.97 -17.66
C SER A 111 -31.32 -60.50 -17.48
N ASP A 112 -31.02 -59.98 -16.30
CA ASP A 112 -31.03 -58.57 -15.92
C ASP A 112 -30.52 -57.67 -17.06
N LYS A 113 -31.45 -57.13 -17.85
CA LYS A 113 -31.15 -56.14 -18.92
C LYS A 113 -31.09 -54.71 -18.38
N SER A 114 -31.07 -54.53 -17.06
CA SER A 114 -31.10 -53.23 -16.38
C SER A 114 -29.76 -52.48 -16.40
N ASP A 115 -28.62 -53.17 -16.51
CA ASP A 115 -27.35 -52.55 -16.11
C ASP A 115 -26.63 -51.75 -17.20
N LYS A 116 -26.98 -51.92 -18.48
CA LYS A 116 -26.28 -51.22 -19.58
C LYS A 116 -26.57 -49.72 -19.64
N ASN A 117 -27.67 -49.24 -19.07
CA ASN A 117 -28.00 -47.80 -19.06
C ASN A 117 -27.33 -47.03 -17.90
N CYS A 118 -26.63 -47.70 -16.99
CA CYS A 118 -25.98 -47.03 -15.85
C CYS A 118 -24.70 -46.26 -16.24
N GLY A 119 -24.00 -46.67 -17.32
CA GLY A 119 -22.74 -46.05 -17.73
C GLY A 119 -22.87 -44.56 -18.09
N ASN A 120 -23.88 -44.20 -18.88
CA ASN A 120 -24.08 -42.81 -19.31
C ASN A 120 -24.48 -41.90 -18.13
N LEU A 121 -25.21 -42.44 -17.15
CA LEU A 121 -25.58 -41.69 -15.94
C LEU A 121 -24.37 -41.38 -15.05
N VAL A 122 -23.36 -42.26 -15.02
CA VAL A 122 -22.11 -42.00 -14.28
C VAL A 122 -21.34 -40.86 -14.92
N PHE A 123 -21.19 -40.88 -16.26
CA PHE A 123 -20.54 -39.79 -16.98
C PHE A 123 -21.26 -38.45 -16.77
N VAL A 124 -22.59 -38.43 -16.89
CA VAL A 124 -23.40 -37.21 -16.71
C VAL A 124 -23.29 -36.66 -15.29
N ARG A 125 -23.25 -37.54 -14.27
CA ARG A 125 -23.03 -37.11 -12.88
C ARG A 125 -21.63 -36.50 -12.69
N GLU A 126 -20.62 -37.02 -13.36
CA GLU A 126 -19.26 -36.50 -13.29
C GLU A 126 -19.13 -35.17 -14.05
N ALA A 127 -19.73 -35.05 -15.24
CA ALA A 127 -19.79 -33.79 -15.97
C ALA A 127 -20.51 -32.71 -15.16
N ARG A 128 -21.64 -33.04 -14.52
CA ARG A 128 -22.35 -32.14 -13.59
C ARG A 128 -21.45 -31.70 -12.43
N ARG A 129 -20.66 -32.62 -11.87
CA ARG A 129 -19.71 -32.31 -10.80
C ARG A 129 -18.62 -31.36 -11.29
N GLN A 130 -18.07 -31.57 -12.48
CA GLN A 130 -17.06 -30.68 -13.08
C GLN A 130 -17.60 -29.29 -13.38
N ILE A 131 -18.81 -29.20 -13.95
CA ILE A 131 -19.47 -27.91 -14.19
C ILE A 131 -19.73 -27.18 -12.87
N ALA A 132 -20.22 -27.88 -11.84
CA ALA A 132 -20.49 -27.27 -10.53
C ALA A 132 -19.21 -26.77 -9.84
N ILE A 133 -18.09 -27.50 -10.00
CA ILE A 133 -16.77 -27.10 -9.52
C ILE A 133 -16.32 -25.84 -10.28
N GLN A 134 -16.34 -25.87 -11.61
CA GLN A 134 -15.92 -24.76 -12.46
C GLN A 134 -16.84 -23.52 -12.34
N SER A 135 -18.14 -23.70 -12.08
CA SER A 135 -19.10 -22.59 -11.90
C SER A 135 -19.06 -21.99 -10.49
N GLN A 136 -18.48 -22.69 -9.52
CA GLN A 136 -18.23 -22.17 -8.17
C GLN A 136 -16.82 -21.57 -8.03
N GLU A 137 -15.94 -21.78 -9.01
CA GLU A 137 -14.53 -21.37 -8.99
C GLU A 137 -14.33 -20.14 -9.89
N TYR A 138 -13.91 -18.96 -9.43
CA TYR A 138 -13.07 -18.66 -8.28
C TYR A 138 -13.59 -17.40 -7.59
N PRO A 139 -14.04 -17.43 -6.32
CA PRO A 139 -13.93 -16.22 -5.49
C PRO A 139 -12.48 -15.74 -5.65
N HIS A 140 -12.28 -14.46 -6.01
CA HIS A 140 -10.97 -13.92 -6.37
C HIS A 140 -9.87 -14.57 -5.53
N PRO A 141 -8.78 -15.10 -6.12
CA PRO A 141 -7.81 -15.94 -5.41
C PRO A 141 -7.31 -15.28 -4.12
N LEU A 142 -7.20 -13.95 -4.13
CA LEU A 142 -6.86 -13.13 -2.97
C LEU A 142 -7.90 -13.19 -1.84
N SER A 143 -9.20 -13.22 -2.15
CA SER A 143 -10.26 -13.29 -1.14
C SER A 143 -10.27 -14.61 -0.38
N VAL A 144 -9.95 -15.72 -1.07
CA VAL A 144 -9.81 -17.06 -0.47
C VAL A 144 -8.62 -17.09 0.49
N ILE A 145 -7.51 -16.48 0.06
CA ILE A 145 -6.30 -16.32 0.88
C ILE A 145 -6.59 -15.41 2.09
N ILE A 146 -7.34 -14.32 1.95
CA ILE A 146 -7.64 -13.42 3.08
C ILE A 146 -8.57 -14.10 4.09
N LYS A 147 -9.60 -14.81 3.62
CA LYS A 147 -10.60 -15.46 4.47
C LYS A 147 -10.10 -16.75 5.14
N GLY A 148 -9.00 -17.33 4.66
CA GLY A 148 -8.50 -18.61 5.17
C GLY A 148 -9.44 -19.79 4.94
N THR A 149 -10.44 -19.62 4.06
CA THR A 149 -11.39 -20.67 3.69
C THR A 149 -10.88 -21.38 2.44
N GLY A 150 -10.81 -22.71 2.42
CA GLY A 150 -10.42 -23.46 1.22
C GLY A 150 -9.60 -24.71 1.54
N GLY A 151 -8.98 -25.29 0.51
CA GLY A 151 -8.11 -26.45 0.67
C GLY A 151 -6.90 -26.18 1.57
N ALA A 152 -6.24 -27.24 2.02
CA ALA A 152 -5.09 -27.17 2.93
C ALA A 152 -3.98 -26.22 2.44
N TYR A 153 -3.72 -26.19 1.13
CA TYR A 153 -2.78 -25.27 0.51
C TYR A 153 -3.18 -23.80 0.68
N ASN A 154 -4.46 -23.47 0.44
CA ASN A 154 -4.97 -22.10 0.56
C ASN A 154 -4.92 -21.61 2.01
N ARG A 155 -5.12 -22.51 2.99
CA ARG A 155 -5.01 -22.19 4.43
C ARG A 155 -3.57 -21.88 4.83
N LEU A 156 -2.60 -22.67 4.36
CA LEU A 156 -1.18 -22.41 4.56
C LEU A 156 -0.77 -21.06 3.97
N LEU A 157 -1.19 -20.80 2.73
CA LEU A 157 -0.93 -19.53 2.04
C LEU A 157 -1.63 -18.36 2.71
N SER A 158 -2.84 -18.56 3.24
CA SER A 158 -3.58 -17.56 4.01
C SER A 158 -2.80 -17.11 5.25
N GLY A 159 -2.30 -18.07 6.04
CA GLY A 159 -1.47 -17.77 7.20
C GLY A 159 -0.20 -17.01 6.82
N LEU A 160 0.44 -17.43 5.72
CA LEU A 160 1.62 -16.77 5.20
C LEU A 160 1.33 -15.33 4.72
N SER A 161 0.23 -15.11 4.00
CA SER A 161 -0.18 -13.78 3.53
C SER A 161 -0.54 -12.85 4.69
N TRP A 162 -1.26 -13.33 5.70
CA TRP A 162 -1.55 -12.56 6.91
C TRP A 162 -0.28 -12.15 7.65
N PHE A 163 0.71 -13.04 7.71
CA PHE A 163 2.02 -12.71 8.25
C PHE A 163 2.68 -11.56 7.46
N PHE A 164 2.74 -11.63 6.12
CA PHE A 164 3.32 -10.56 5.31
C PHE A 164 2.57 -9.24 5.48
N ILE A 165 1.24 -9.27 5.58
CA ILE A 165 0.44 -8.06 5.80
C ILE A 165 0.79 -7.41 7.15
N ILE A 166 0.82 -8.21 8.23
CA ILE A 166 1.02 -7.70 9.59
C ILE A 166 2.47 -7.28 9.85
N PHE A 167 3.44 -8.04 9.34
CA PHE A 167 4.84 -7.83 9.71
C PHE A 167 5.69 -7.16 8.63
N VAL A 168 5.21 -7.08 7.38
CA VAL A 168 5.95 -6.42 6.29
C VAL A 168 5.18 -5.19 5.81
N VAL A 169 3.93 -5.35 5.39
CA VAL A 169 3.15 -4.24 4.82
C VAL A 169 2.80 -3.21 5.88
N PHE A 170 2.26 -3.63 7.03
CA PHE A 170 1.82 -2.70 8.07
C PHE A 170 2.98 -1.87 8.66
N PRO A 171 4.16 -2.44 8.99
CA PRO A 171 5.30 -1.64 9.44
C PRO A 171 5.86 -0.75 8.33
N LEU A 172 5.88 -1.19 7.07
CA LEU A 172 6.31 -0.36 5.95
C LEU A 172 5.39 0.87 5.78
N LEU A 173 4.07 0.65 5.84
CA LEU A 173 3.09 1.74 5.78
C LEU A 173 3.16 2.62 7.03
N GLY A 174 3.33 2.03 8.22
CA GLY A 174 3.40 2.75 9.49
C GLY A 174 4.66 3.62 9.60
N ILE A 175 5.83 3.07 9.28
CA ILE A 175 7.11 3.81 9.25
C ILE A 175 7.05 4.87 8.14
N GLY A 176 6.54 4.54 6.96
CA GLY A 176 6.36 5.51 5.88
C GLY A 176 5.45 6.68 6.26
N ALA A 177 4.30 6.40 6.88
CA ALA A 177 3.38 7.42 7.37
C ALA A 177 3.99 8.27 8.49
N ALA A 178 4.70 7.65 9.43
CA ALA A 178 5.43 8.36 10.48
C ALA A 178 6.49 9.28 9.87
N PHE A 179 7.26 8.81 8.90
CA PHE A 179 8.28 9.60 8.21
C PHE A 179 7.66 10.80 7.48
N ILE A 180 6.51 10.63 6.82
CA ILE A 180 5.77 11.74 6.20
C ILE A 180 5.32 12.75 7.26
N LEU A 181 4.75 12.29 8.38
CA LEU A 181 4.33 13.16 9.48
C LEU A 181 5.50 13.93 10.11
N PHE A 182 6.62 13.26 10.36
CA PHE A 182 7.82 13.91 10.89
C PHE A 182 8.37 14.96 9.92
N ASN A 183 8.43 14.68 8.61
CA ASN A 183 8.85 15.67 7.63
C ASN A 183 7.90 16.88 7.56
N ILE A 184 6.58 16.68 7.68
CA ILE A 184 5.62 17.79 7.73
C ILE A 184 5.85 18.64 8.98
N VAL A 185 6.08 18.02 10.14
CA VAL A 185 6.37 18.76 11.39
C VAL A 185 7.67 19.55 11.28
N ASP A 186 8.73 18.97 10.74
CA ASP A 186 10.00 19.68 10.57
C ASP A 186 9.89 20.81 9.55
N PHE A 187 9.14 20.61 8.47
CA PHE A 187 8.86 21.66 7.48
C PHE A 187 8.08 22.83 8.12
N THR A 188 7.05 22.55 8.93
CA THR A 188 6.29 23.61 9.62
C THR A 188 7.12 24.37 10.65
N LYS A 189 8.08 23.71 11.33
CA LYS A 189 9.01 24.40 12.22
C LYS A 189 9.97 25.31 11.45
N GLN A 190 10.47 24.85 10.30
CA GLN A 190 11.35 25.65 9.46
C GLN A 190 10.64 26.89 8.91
N ASP A 191 9.40 26.73 8.45
CA ASP A 191 8.55 27.85 8.02
C ASP A 191 8.23 28.82 9.16
N ALA A 192 7.92 28.32 10.36
CA ALA A 192 7.67 29.17 11.52
C ALA A 192 8.89 30.03 11.88
N ASN A 193 10.10 29.48 11.82
CA ASN A 193 11.33 30.21 12.06
C ASN A 193 11.58 31.28 10.98
N GLN A 194 11.29 30.98 9.71
CA GLN A 194 11.40 31.98 8.63
C GLN A 194 10.38 33.11 8.80
N LEU A 195 9.13 32.80 9.15
CA LEU A 195 8.10 33.79 9.42
C LEU A 195 8.45 34.69 10.63
N GLN A 196 9.07 34.12 11.67
CA GLN A 196 9.57 34.91 12.80
C GLN A 196 10.68 35.87 12.36
N GLN A 197 11.62 35.43 11.52
CA GLN A 197 12.67 36.32 10.98
C GLN A 197 12.08 37.45 10.14
N GLN A 198 11.14 37.16 9.24
CA GLN A 198 10.45 38.19 8.46
C GLN A 198 9.67 39.17 9.34
N THR A 199 9.06 38.68 10.42
CA THR A 199 8.33 39.53 11.37
C THR A 199 9.28 40.47 12.12
N ILE A 200 10.46 39.99 12.51
CA ILE A 200 11.51 40.80 13.14
C ILE A 200 12.00 41.89 12.17
N GLU A 201 12.25 41.53 10.91
CA GLU A 201 12.69 42.48 9.88
C GLU A 201 11.62 43.55 9.60
N PHE A 202 10.37 43.15 9.44
CA PHE A 202 9.26 44.08 9.20
C PHE A 202 9.05 45.03 10.38
N LYS A 203 9.18 44.53 11.61
CA LYS A 203 9.11 45.36 12.82
C LYS A 203 10.25 46.38 12.88
N SER A 204 11.46 46.01 12.45
CA SER A 204 12.58 46.95 12.33
C SER A 204 12.30 48.05 11.30
N GLN A 205 11.73 47.68 10.15
CA GLN A 205 11.33 48.65 9.11
C GLN A 205 10.23 49.62 9.60
N LEU A 206 9.23 49.11 10.34
CA LEU A 206 8.18 49.94 10.95
C LEU A 206 8.76 50.93 11.96
N ASN A 207 9.65 50.48 12.85
CA ASN A 207 10.27 51.37 13.82
C ASN A 207 11.08 52.50 13.14
N LYS A 208 11.79 52.17 12.05
CA LYS A 208 12.50 53.17 11.25
C LYS A 208 11.55 54.19 10.61
N LYS A 209 10.41 53.73 10.09
CA LYS A 209 9.37 54.60 9.52
C LYS A 209 8.71 55.49 10.58
N ASP A 210 8.50 54.98 11.78
CA ASP A 210 7.99 55.78 12.91
C ASP A 210 8.98 56.88 13.33
N GLU A 211 10.28 56.60 13.30
CA GLU A 211 11.32 57.63 13.50
C GLU A 211 11.28 58.70 12.40
N GLU A 212 11.19 58.30 11.12
CA GLU A 212 11.04 59.24 9.99
C GLU A 212 9.78 60.13 10.13
N ILE A 213 8.67 59.59 10.63
CA ILE A 213 7.45 60.36 10.88
C ILE A 213 7.64 61.33 12.06
N ARG A 214 8.34 60.92 13.12
CA ARG A 214 8.65 61.79 14.26
C ARG A 214 9.52 62.96 13.83
N THR A 215 10.59 62.72 13.07
CA THR A 215 11.47 63.78 12.58
C THR A 215 10.73 64.73 11.64
N ALA A 216 9.89 64.21 10.74
CA ALA A 216 9.05 65.04 9.87
C ALA A 216 8.05 65.91 10.67
N LYS A 217 7.47 65.37 11.75
CA LYS A 217 6.55 66.09 12.63
C LYS A 217 7.25 67.19 13.43
N GLU A 218 8.45 66.93 13.93
CA GLU A 218 9.29 67.94 14.60
C GLU A 218 9.68 69.07 13.64
N LEU A 219 10.05 68.74 12.41
CA LEU A 219 10.36 69.72 11.36
C LEU A 219 9.13 70.58 11.03
N SER A 220 7.96 69.95 10.86
CA SER A 220 6.70 70.66 10.63
C SER A 220 6.33 71.61 11.78
N ASN A 221 6.50 71.17 13.03
CA ASN A 221 6.26 72.02 14.20
C ASN A 221 7.23 73.21 14.25
N THR A 222 8.51 72.98 13.92
CA THR A 222 9.53 74.04 13.87
C THR A 222 9.21 75.07 12.78
N PHE A 223 8.78 74.61 11.60
CA PHE A 223 8.34 75.47 10.51
C PHE A 223 7.11 76.30 10.90
N ARG A 224 6.12 75.70 11.59
CA ARG A 224 4.93 76.40 12.08
C ARG A 224 5.26 77.48 13.11
N ALA A 225 6.20 77.22 14.02
CA ALA A 225 6.68 78.20 15.00
C ALA A 225 7.43 79.37 14.33
N SER A 226 8.17 79.10 13.26
CA SER A 226 8.86 80.12 12.48
C SER A 226 7.85 81.01 11.73
N LEU A 227 6.82 80.40 11.13
CA LEU A 227 5.72 81.14 10.49
C LEU A 227 4.94 82.03 11.46
N SER A 228 4.67 81.56 12.70
CA SER A 228 3.99 82.41 13.70
C SER A 228 4.84 83.62 14.08
N LYS A 229 6.16 83.45 14.22
CA LYS A 229 7.08 84.55 14.52
C LYS A 229 7.09 85.59 13.40
N VAL A 230 7.13 85.15 12.14
CA VAL A 230 7.04 86.06 10.98
C VAL A 230 5.71 86.82 10.99
N ASN A 231 4.60 86.14 11.30
CA ASN A 231 3.29 86.79 11.37
C ASN A 231 3.21 87.83 12.50
N ASP A 232 3.82 87.56 13.66
CA ASP A 232 3.90 88.51 14.77
C ASP A 232 4.77 89.73 14.43
N GLU A 233 5.90 89.53 13.73
CA GLU A 233 6.74 90.62 13.22
C GLU A 233 5.99 91.47 12.19
N LEU A 234 5.22 90.84 11.28
CA LEU A 234 4.40 91.55 10.30
C LEU A 234 3.31 92.40 10.95
N LYS A 235 2.70 91.87 12.01
CA LYS A 235 1.67 92.59 12.78
C LYS A 235 2.25 93.81 13.48
N PHE A 236 3.42 93.69 14.10
CA PHE A 236 4.11 94.82 14.72
C PHE A 236 4.36 95.97 13.72
N LEU A 237 4.79 95.64 12.50
CA LEU A 237 4.98 96.63 11.43
C LEU A 237 3.66 97.28 10.98
N THR A 238 2.56 96.52 10.98
CA THR A 238 1.25 97.06 10.58
C THR A 238 0.67 97.98 11.66
N ASP A 239 0.88 97.65 12.94
CA ASP A 239 0.42 98.47 14.06
C ASP A 239 1.26 99.78 14.19
N GLU A 240 2.55 99.75 13.81
CA GLU A 240 3.44 100.94 13.79
C GLU A 240 3.07 101.95 12.68
N GLU A 241 2.51 101.49 11.55
CA GLU A 241 2.00 102.37 10.48
C GLU A 241 0.68 103.07 10.82
N ALA A 242 -0.06 102.61 11.85
CA ALA A 242 -1.33 103.21 12.24
C ALA A 242 -1.17 104.51 13.06
N GLU A 243 0.03 104.83 13.56
CA GLU A 243 0.28 106.04 14.37
C GLU A 243 0.91 107.23 13.61
N ASP A 244 1.41 107.06 12.37
CA ASP A 244 2.02 108.16 11.60
C ASP A 244 1.42 108.31 10.19
N ASN A 245 0.52 109.29 10.03
CA ASN A 245 -0.21 109.58 8.78
C ASN A 245 0.67 110.30 7.74
N ASN A 246 1.85 109.78 7.42
CA ASN A 246 2.64 110.31 6.31
C ASN A 246 3.39 109.22 5.51
N VAL A 247 2.64 108.70 4.53
CA VAL A 247 3.05 108.18 3.21
C VAL A 247 4.49 107.64 3.08
N GLY A 248 4.58 106.32 3.02
CA GLY A 248 5.64 105.60 2.31
C GLY A 248 6.09 104.34 3.00
N VAL A 249 5.34 103.24 2.85
CA VAL A 249 5.78 101.91 3.28
C VAL A 249 7.17 101.65 2.67
N PRO A 250 8.24 101.47 3.46
CA PRO A 250 9.56 101.28 2.91
C PRO A 250 9.65 99.87 2.33
N LEU A 251 9.51 99.77 1.00
CA LEU A 251 9.70 98.56 0.18
C LEU A 251 10.96 97.75 0.56
N ILE A 252 11.95 98.42 1.15
CA ILE A 252 13.21 97.87 1.67
C ILE A 252 12.98 96.87 2.84
N LYS A 253 12.01 97.10 3.73
CA LYS A 253 11.74 96.17 4.87
C LYS A 253 11.12 94.86 4.39
N ILE A 254 10.23 94.91 3.39
CA ILE A 254 9.60 93.70 2.82
C ILE A 254 10.63 92.84 2.10
N GLN A 255 11.56 93.46 1.36
CA GLN A 255 12.66 92.73 0.71
C GLN A 255 13.59 92.06 1.72
N GLN A 256 13.89 92.71 2.86
CA GLN A 256 14.70 92.10 3.92
C GLN A 256 14.01 90.89 4.57
N ILE A 257 12.69 90.96 4.78
CA ILE A 257 11.92 89.82 5.29
C ILE A 257 11.95 88.67 4.28
N GLN A 258 11.78 88.95 2.98
CA GLN A 258 11.84 87.93 1.93
C GLN A 258 13.24 87.28 1.84
N GLU A 259 14.31 88.07 1.94
CA GLU A 259 15.69 87.55 1.90
C GLU A 259 16.02 86.71 3.15
N ASN A 260 15.46 87.06 4.32
CA ASN A 260 15.59 86.27 5.53
C ASN A 260 14.83 84.94 5.43
N ILE A 261 13.62 84.95 4.85
CA ILE A 261 12.85 83.73 4.60
C ILE A 261 13.59 82.82 3.62
N GLU A 262 14.14 83.35 2.52
CA GLU A 262 14.91 82.57 1.55
C GLU A 262 16.20 81.99 2.16
N LYS A 263 16.89 82.74 3.03
CA LYS A 263 18.07 82.24 3.75
C LYS A 263 17.74 81.13 4.75
N GLU A 264 16.64 81.23 5.50
CA GLU A 264 16.21 80.15 6.40
C GLU A 264 15.73 78.91 5.63
N LEU A 265 15.02 79.09 4.50
CA LEU A 265 14.61 77.99 3.63
C LEU A 265 15.83 77.27 3.05
N ALA A 266 16.81 78.03 2.52
CA ALA A 266 18.05 77.46 2.01
C ALA A 266 18.87 76.75 3.09
N PHE A 267 18.87 77.25 4.33
CA PHE A 267 19.52 76.59 5.45
C PHE A 267 18.84 75.26 5.83
N ALA A 268 17.50 75.23 5.85
CA ALA A 268 16.74 74.01 6.11
C ALA A 268 16.96 72.95 5.01
N THR A 269 16.91 73.32 3.73
CA THR A 269 17.14 72.39 2.61
C THR A 269 18.59 71.90 2.54
N LYS A 270 19.56 72.70 2.98
CA LYS A 270 20.96 72.26 3.04
C LYS A 270 21.23 71.27 4.17
N LYS A 271 20.46 71.34 5.27
CA LYS A 271 20.56 70.38 6.39
C LYS A 271 19.99 69.01 6.03
N GLU A 272 18.93 68.96 5.21
CA GLU A 272 18.33 67.73 4.68
C GLU A 272 19.27 66.98 3.71
N ASN A 273 20.11 67.70 2.96
CA ASN A 273 21.08 67.11 2.03
C ASN A 273 22.44 66.76 2.66
N ALA A 274 22.65 67.06 3.95
CA ALA A 274 23.93 66.85 4.63
C ALA A 274 23.99 65.57 5.47
N GLU A 275 22.88 64.84 5.62
CA GLU A 275 22.93 63.48 6.16
C GLU A 275 23.36 62.50 5.06
N PRO A 276 24.41 61.68 5.29
CA PRO A 276 24.90 60.77 4.28
C PRO A 276 23.81 59.74 3.99
N SER A 277 23.32 59.75 2.75
CA SER A 277 22.52 58.67 2.19
C SER A 277 23.32 57.37 2.35
N SER A 278 23.00 56.61 3.39
CA SER A 278 23.48 55.25 3.53
C SER A 278 22.93 54.47 2.33
N ASN A 279 23.86 54.01 1.51
CA ASN A 279 23.62 53.30 0.25
C ASN A 279 22.52 52.25 0.43
N LEU A 280 21.41 52.47 -0.26
CA LEU A 280 20.41 51.45 -0.53
C LEU A 280 21.02 50.50 -1.57
N GLU A 281 21.84 49.55 -1.12
CA GLU A 281 22.25 48.43 -1.95
C GLU A 281 21.03 47.60 -2.34
N THR A 282 20.92 47.38 -3.64
CA THR A 282 19.89 46.59 -4.31
C THR A 282 20.06 45.12 -3.90
N PRO A 283 18.98 44.35 -3.64
CA PRO A 283 19.11 42.92 -3.36
C PRO A 283 19.40 42.18 -4.67
N ASN A 284 20.69 41.96 -4.96
CA ASN A 284 21.13 41.11 -6.04
C ASN A 284 21.32 39.68 -5.53
N ARG A 285 20.45 38.80 -6.03
CA ARG A 285 20.75 37.46 -6.55
C ARG A 285 21.58 36.52 -5.66
N MET A 286 20.90 35.48 -5.18
CA MET A 286 21.49 34.22 -4.69
C MET A 286 22.64 33.73 -5.59
N THR A 287 23.84 33.71 -5.02
CA THR A 287 24.89 32.76 -5.39
C THR A 287 25.39 32.08 -4.13
N THR A 288 24.97 30.82 -4.00
CA THR A 288 25.60 29.77 -3.20
C THR A 288 27.11 29.72 -3.48
N THR A 289 27.99 29.83 -2.48
CA THR A 289 29.33 29.19 -2.44
C THR A 289 29.94 29.25 -1.04
N ASN A 290 30.18 28.06 -0.46
CA ASN A 290 31.23 27.60 0.45
C ASN A 290 31.89 28.57 1.45
N ASN A 291 31.62 28.31 2.74
CA ASN A 291 32.52 28.67 3.83
C ASN A 291 33.60 27.57 4.00
N GLN A 292 34.85 27.94 3.68
CA GLN A 292 36.03 27.31 4.25
C GLN A 292 36.32 27.96 5.60
N THR A 293 36.32 27.12 6.64
CA THR A 293 36.75 27.45 8.00
C THR A 293 38.26 27.72 8.00
N ASN A 294 38.65 28.97 8.26
CA ASN A 294 40.03 29.34 8.54
C ASN A 294 40.17 29.47 10.06
N GLN A 295 40.84 28.48 10.67
CA GLN A 295 41.27 28.50 12.06
C GLN A 295 42.31 29.61 12.24
N ASN A 296 42.09 30.49 13.21
CA ASN A 296 43.15 31.33 13.73
C ASN A 296 43.27 31.09 15.23
N ASN A 297 44.38 30.44 15.59
CA ASN A 297 44.88 30.31 16.95
C ASN A 297 45.12 31.69 17.54
N ASN A 298 44.69 31.92 18.77
CA ASN A 298 45.52 32.57 19.77
C ASN A 298 45.07 32.12 21.16
N ASN A 299 46.09 31.79 21.95
CA ASN A 299 46.05 31.30 23.31
C ASN A 299 45.48 32.38 24.24
N ASP A 300 44.55 31.99 25.11
CA ASP A 300 44.51 32.52 26.46
C ASP A 300 44.11 31.40 27.42
N GLU A 301 45.00 31.22 28.40
CA GLU A 301 45.02 30.23 29.44
C GLU A 301 44.25 30.81 30.63
N SER A 302 42.98 30.44 30.79
CA SER A 302 42.22 30.73 32.01
C SER A 302 41.16 29.68 32.26
N ASP A 303 41.29 29.03 33.42
CA ASP A 303 40.25 28.42 34.24
C ASP A 303 39.41 27.30 33.62
N ILE A 304 39.78 26.07 34.02
CA ILE A 304 39.00 24.85 33.82
C ILE A 304 37.75 24.91 34.70
N GLU A 305 36.72 25.56 34.18
CA GLU A 305 35.34 25.36 34.59
C GLU A 305 34.85 24.06 33.92
N PRO A 306 34.23 23.10 34.64
CA PRO A 306 33.80 21.84 34.05
C PRO A 306 32.72 22.11 32.99
N ASP A 307 33.16 22.04 31.73
CA ASP A 307 32.37 22.20 30.52
C ASP A 307 31.06 21.42 30.64
N ASN A 308 29.98 22.19 30.67
CA ASN A 308 28.61 21.75 30.75
C ASN A 308 28.29 21.00 29.46
N GLN A 309 28.54 19.68 29.48
CA GLN A 309 28.33 18.76 28.38
C GLN A 309 26.97 19.02 27.73
N ASN A 310 27.00 19.72 26.60
CA ASN A 310 25.83 20.08 25.83
C ASN A 310 25.02 18.81 25.51
N PRO A 311 23.81 18.61 26.08
CA PRO A 311 22.99 17.43 25.85
C PRO A 311 22.58 17.28 24.37
N SER A 312 22.74 18.34 23.58
CA SER A 312 22.48 18.39 22.14
C SER A 312 23.38 17.49 21.31
N GLN A 313 24.63 17.21 21.70
CA GLN A 313 25.49 16.28 20.92
C GLN A 313 25.15 14.80 21.18
N LEU A 314 24.74 14.47 22.41
CA LEU A 314 24.35 13.11 22.79
C LEU A 314 23.00 12.72 22.18
N ILE A 315 22.09 13.68 22.02
CA ILE A 315 20.80 13.51 21.32
C ILE A 315 21.00 13.28 19.81
N LEU A 316 21.92 14.01 19.17
CA LEU A 316 22.21 13.81 17.74
C LEU A 316 22.91 12.48 17.45
N PHE A 317 23.82 12.04 18.32
CA PHE A 317 24.51 10.76 18.17
C PHE A 317 23.57 9.57 18.38
N THR A 318 22.71 9.62 19.39
CA THR A 318 21.70 8.56 19.62
C THR A 318 20.71 8.48 18.47
N ASP A 319 20.27 9.60 17.91
CA ASP A 319 19.33 9.59 16.78
C ASP A 319 19.98 9.04 15.49
N TRP A 320 21.25 9.33 15.23
CA TRP A 320 21.97 8.76 14.07
C TRP A 320 22.29 7.27 14.24
N PHE A 321 22.80 6.87 15.41
CA PHE A 321 23.18 5.48 15.72
C PHE A 321 21.95 4.55 15.73
N VAL A 322 20.85 5.00 16.37
CA VAL A 322 19.59 4.25 16.38
C VAL A 322 19.03 4.12 14.97
N LYS A 323 19.13 5.14 14.11
CA LYS A 323 18.61 5.07 12.73
C LYS A 323 19.37 4.07 11.86
N GLN A 324 20.70 4.01 11.95
CA GLN A 324 21.52 3.12 11.11
C GLN A 324 21.39 1.65 11.55
N ASP A 325 21.49 1.36 12.83
CA ASP A 325 21.39 -0.02 13.34
C ASP A 325 19.98 -0.58 13.19
N LEU A 326 18.95 0.25 13.43
CA LEU A 326 17.56 -0.17 13.26
C LEU A 326 17.27 -0.52 11.80
N PHE A 327 17.87 0.19 10.84
CA PHE A 327 17.75 -0.18 9.43
C PHE A 327 18.31 -1.58 9.15
N PHE A 328 19.52 -1.91 9.64
CA PHE A 328 20.10 -3.24 9.47
C PHE A 328 19.29 -4.33 10.15
N ILE A 329 18.78 -4.07 11.35
CA ILE A 329 17.91 -5.00 12.08
C ILE A 329 16.61 -5.23 11.32
N CYS A 330 15.92 -4.17 10.87
CA CYS A 330 14.70 -4.29 10.06
C CYS A 330 14.95 -5.06 8.76
N LEU A 331 16.07 -4.80 8.09
CA LEU A 331 16.46 -5.50 6.88
C LEU A 331 16.70 -6.99 7.15
N ALA A 332 17.43 -7.32 8.21
CA ALA A 332 17.70 -8.69 8.62
C ALA A 332 16.43 -9.44 9.00
N VAL A 333 15.53 -8.82 9.77
CA VAL A 333 14.21 -9.36 10.12
C VAL A 333 13.41 -9.66 8.86
N SER A 334 13.38 -8.73 7.90
CA SER A 334 12.65 -8.90 6.63
C SER A 334 13.21 -10.05 5.79
N MET A 335 14.54 -10.17 5.70
CA MET A 335 15.19 -11.25 4.95
C MET A 335 15.06 -12.61 5.64
N GLY A 336 15.11 -12.65 6.98
CA GLY A 336 14.85 -13.86 7.76
C GLY A 336 13.43 -14.37 7.62
N ALA A 337 12.47 -13.45 7.68
CA ALA A 337 11.07 -13.73 7.41
C ALA A 337 10.86 -14.33 6.00
N LEU A 338 11.48 -13.71 4.98
CA LEU A 338 11.41 -14.17 3.60
C LEU A 338 12.03 -15.57 3.42
N GLY A 339 13.20 -15.81 4.01
CA GLY A 339 13.84 -17.12 3.98
C GLY A 339 12.97 -18.22 4.59
N SER A 340 12.36 -17.94 5.74
CA SER A 340 11.44 -18.88 6.39
C SER A 340 10.13 -19.08 5.60
N ALA A 341 9.56 -18.01 5.03
CA ALA A 341 8.40 -18.09 4.15
C ALA A 341 8.65 -19.01 2.95
N ILE A 342 9.78 -18.86 2.26
CA ILE A 342 10.17 -19.73 1.14
C ILE A 342 10.36 -21.17 1.62
N SER A 343 10.96 -21.36 2.80
CA SER A 343 11.14 -22.69 3.41
C SER A 343 9.79 -23.38 3.70
N VAL A 344 8.75 -22.63 4.07
CA VAL A 344 7.38 -23.13 4.24
C VAL A 344 6.77 -23.50 2.89
N ILE A 345 6.86 -22.64 1.88
CA ILE A 345 6.30 -22.87 0.55
C ILE A 345 6.90 -24.14 -0.07
N VAL A 346 8.22 -24.31 -0.03
CA VAL A 346 8.90 -25.50 -0.57
C VAL A 346 8.47 -26.79 0.14
N ARG A 347 7.98 -26.70 1.38
CA ARG A 347 7.49 -27.83 2.19
C ARG A 347 5.97 -27.96 2.24
N ALA A 348 5.23 -27.12 1.53
CA ALA A 348 3.78 -27.09 1.60
C ALA A 348 3.16 -28.49 1.40
N ASN A 349 3.63 -29.24 0.41
CA ASN A 349 3.14 -30.60 0.14
C ASN A 349 3.34 -31.55 1.33
N LYS A 350 4.52 -31.53 1.97
CA LYS A 350 4.81 -32.38 3.14
C LYS A 350 3.90 -32.02 4.31
N PHE A 351 3.65 -30.73 4.55
CA PHE A 351 2.73 -30.29 5.61
C PHE A 351 1.28 -30.65 5.32
N ILE A 352 0.87 -30.63 4.05
CA ILE A 352 -0.47 -31.05 3.64
C ILE A 352 -0.66 -32.56 3.81
N GLU A 353 0.37 -33.35 3.50
CA GLU A 353 0.34 -34.81 3.67
C GLU A 353 0.32 -35.22 5.15
N GLN A 354 1.08 -34.52 5.99
CA GLN A 354 1.18 -34.76 7.43
C GLN A 354 0.00 -34.17 8.21
N GLY A 355 -0.54 -33.04 7.77
CA GLY A 355 -1.60 -32.26 8.43
C GLY A 355 -3.01 -32.84 8.31
N LYS A 356 -3.15 -34.16 8.14
CA LYS A 356 -4.46 -34.83 8.08
C LYS A 356 -5.26 -34.74 9.39
N GLU A 357 -4.66 -34.24 10.48
CA GLU A 357 -5.25 -34.26 11.83
C GLU A 357 -5.85 -32.92 12.31
N GLY A 358 -5.75 -31.81 11.55
CA GLY A 358 -6.39 -30.56 11.98
C GLY A 358 -6.38 -29.44 10.94
N GLU A 359 -7.57 -28.94 10.59
CA GLU A 359 -7.75 -27.87 9.60
C GLU A 359 -7.09 -26.53 9.98
N SER A 360 -7.04 -26.22 11.28
CA SER A 360 -6.48 -24.97 11.82
C SER A 360 -4.95 -24.97 11.89
N ASP A 361 -4.31 -26.13 11.90
CA ASP A 361 -2.87 -26.26 12.14
C ASP A 361 -2.04 -25.72 10.97
N LEU A 362 -2.52 -25.90 9.74
CA LEU A 362 -1.83 -25.40 8.54
C LEU A 362 -1.80 -23.87 8.46
N PHE A 363 -2.85 -23.19 8.91
CA PHE A 363 -2.86 -21.72 8.95
C PHE A 363 -1.79 -21.20 9.92
N PHE A 364 -1.77 -21.73 11.14
CA PHE A 364 -0.79 -21.35 12.16
C PHE A 364 0.63 -21.71 11.75
N THR A 365 0.81 -22.84 11.06
CA THR A 365 2.09 -23.23 10.46
C THR A 365 2.58 -22.18 9.46
N GLY A 366 1.71 -21.69 8.57
CA GLY A 366 2.06 -20.63 7.62
C GLY A 366 2.36 -19.29 8.28
N PHE A 367 1.69 -18.97 9.39
CA PHE A 367 1.82 -17.70 10.11
C PHE A 367 3.01 -17.64 11.07
N PHE A 368 3.20 -18.66 11.92
CA PHE A 368 4.19 -18.63 13.00
C PHE A 368 5.60 -19.05 12.58
N ARG A 369 5.75 -19.91 11.57
CA ARG A 369 7.09 -20.33 11.11
C ARG A 369 7.94 -19.17 10.60
N PRO A 370 7.40 -18.20 9.83
CA PRO A 370 8.14 -17.00 9.48
C PRO A 370 8.62 -16.18 10.69
N ILE A 371 7.86 -16.13 11.79
CA ILE A 371 8.25 -15.45 13.04
C ILE A 371 9.47 -16.15 13.66
N VAL A 372 9.51 -17.48 13.66
CA VAL A 372 10.69 -18.24 14.11
C VAL A 372 11.91 -17.91 13.23
N GLY A 373 11.70 -17.78 11.91
CA GLY A 373 12.74 -17.36 10.97
C GLY A 373 13.30 -15.97 11.24
N MET A 374 12.45 -15.00 11.60
CA MET A 374 12.89 -13.67 12.03
C MET A 374 13.80 -13.76 13.25
N SER A 375 13.42 -14.54 14.26
CA SER A 375 14.22 -14.70 15.48
C SER A 375 15.61 -15.28 15.19
N PHE A 376 15.71 -16.28 14.31
CA PHE A 376 17.00 -16.82 13.88
C PHE A 376 17.84 -15.80 13.11
N ALA A 377 17.23 -14.97 12.27
CA ALA A 377 17.94 -13.91 11.57
C ALA A 377 18.48 -12.84 12.52
N ILE A 378 17.68 -12.37 13.49
CA ILE A 378 18.14 -11.44 14.53
C ILE A 378 19.32 -12.04 15.31
N PHE A 379 19.19 -13.31 15.73
CA PHE A 379 20.26 -14.02 16.42
C PHE A 379 21.54 -14.11 15.58
N ALA A 380 21.42 -14.43 14.28
CA ALA A 380 22.56 -14.52 13.39
C ALA A 380 23.27 -13.17 13.20
N VAL A 381 22.51 -12.08 13.06
CA VAL A 381 23.09 -10.72 12.98
C VAL A 381 23.76 -10.34 14.30
N ALA A 382 23.13 -10.60 15.44
CA ALA A 382 23.71 -10.34 16.76
C ALA A 382 25.03 -11.11 16.96
N LEU A 383 25.11 -12.36 16.49
CA LEU A 383 26.36 -13.13 16.53
C LEU A 383 27.47 -12.51 15.66
N ILE A 384 27.14 -11.99 14.49
CA ILE A 384 28.12 -11.31 13.63
C ILE A 384 28.62 -10.03 14.30
N GLU A 385 27.70 -9.20 14.79
CA GLU A 385 28.02 -7.92 15.45
C GLU A 385 28.77 -8.10 16.78
N SER A 386 28.54 -9.21 17.48
CA SER A 386 29.28 -9.54 18.70
C SER A 386 30.77 -9.80 18.49
N GLY A 387 31.24 -9.84 17.24
CA GLY A 387 32.64 -10.05 16.91
C GLY A 387 33.10 -11.50 17.07
N VAL A 388 32.19 -12.45 17.32
CA VAL A 388 32.49 -13.90 17.40
C VAL A 388 33.21 -14.39 16.14
N PHE A 389 32.95 -13.77 14.98
CA PHE A 389 33.58 -14.12 13.71
C PHE A 389 34.64 -13.11 13.21
N SER A 390 35.13 -12.22 14.07
CA SER A 390 36.12 -11.18 13.72
C SER A 390 37.41 -11.73 13.08
N GLY A 391 37.73 -13.02 13.26
CA GLY A 391 38.86 -13.70 12.62
C GLY A 391 38.57 -14.34 11.25
N ILE A 392 37.30 -14.60 10.90
CA ILE A 392 36.90 -15.34 9.69
C ILE A 392 36.38 -14.40 8.61
N PHE A 393 35.56 -13.42 8.99
CA PHE A 393 35.00 -12.43 8.07
C PHE A 393 35.76 -11.11 8.22
N ARG A 394 36.75 -10.88 7.36
CA ARG A 394 37.30 -9.53 7.17
C ARG A 394 36.28 -8.71 6.38
N ILE A 395 35.43 -8.02 7.12
CA ILE A 395 34.47 -7.07 6.61
C ILE A 395 35.26 -5.86 6.09
N ALA A 396 35.55 -5.82 4.78
CA ALA A 396 36.19 -4.66 4.17
C ALA A 396 35.24 -3.46 4.28
N GLU A 397 35.74 -2.29 4.71
CA GLU A 397 35.01 -1.03 5.02
C GLU A 397 34.15 -0.43 3.89
N ARG A 398 33.87 -1.15 2.80
CA ARG A 398 32.86 -0.72 1.84
C ARG A 398 31.47 -0.98 2.41
N GLU A 399 30.84 0.09 2.91
CA GLU A 399 29.50 0.10 3.52
C GLU A 399 28.47 -0.79 2.79
N ASN A 400 28.42 -0.74 1.45
CA ASN A 400 27.45 -1.51 0.66
C ASN A 400 27.65 -3.03 0.72
N ARG A 401 28.87 -3.53 0.94
CA ARG A 401 29.15 -4.98 0.95
C ARG A 401 28.59 -5.66 2.19
N ASN A 402 28.51 -4.93 3.30
CA ASN A 402 28.03 -5.42 4.58
C ASN A 402 26.52 -5.65 4.53
N VAL A 403 25.79 -4.76 3.86
CA VAL A 403 24.34 -4.88 3.66
C VAL A 403 23.99 -6.21 2.98
N TYR A 404 24.65 -6.54 1.86
CA TYR A 404 24.38 -7.80 1.15
C TYR A 404 24.76 -9.04 1.96
N LEU A 405 25.83 -8.96 2.76
CA LEU A 405 26.22 -10.04 3.66
C LEU A 405 25.16 -10.29 4.72
N TYR A 406 24.67 -9.24 5.38
CA TYR A 406 23.59 -9.33 6.35
C TYR A 406 22.31 -9.88 5.72
N MET A 407 21.93 -9.41 4.52
CA MET A 407 20.77 -9.95 3.81
C MET A 407 20.92 -11.45 3.54
N ALA A 408 22.07 -11.89 3.02
CA ALA A 408 22.31 -13.28 2.68
C ALA A 408 22.30 -14.16 3.94
N ILE A 409 22.98 -13.75 5.01
CA ILE A 409 23.04 -14.54 6.25
C ILE A 409 21.68 -14.57 6.93
N ALA A 410 20.98 -13.44 7.04
CA ALA A 410 19.64 -13.39 7.60
C ALA A 410 18.66 -14.29 6.83
N PHE A 411 18.72 -14.25 5.50
CA PHE A 411 17.92 -15.13 4.65
C PHE A 411 18.23 -16.61 4.90
N VAL A 412 19.50 -16.99 4.91
CA VAL A 412 19.93 -18.38 5.16
C VAL A 412 19.52 -18.80 6.57
N ALA A 413 19.69 -17.95 7.58
CA ALA A 413 19.27 -18.20 8.95
C ALA A 413 17.76 -18.41 9.06
N GLY A 414 16.95 -17.58 8.39
CA GLY A 414 15.51 -17.76 8.32
C GLY A 414 15.10 -19.04 7.61
N PHE A 415 15.79 -19.40 6.52
CA PHE A 415 15.59 -20.67 5.82
C PHE A 415 16.05 -21.88 6.66
N SER A 416 16.97 -21.66 7.61
CA SER A 416 17.72 -22.70 8.30
C SER A 416 16.93 -23.54 9.30
N GLU A 417 15.70 -23.16 9.66
CA GLU A 417 14.78 -24.01 10.44
C GLU A 417 14.75 -25.44 9.88
N ARG A 418 14.75 -25.56 8.54
CA ARG A 418 14.85 -26.84 7.85
C ARG A 418 16.25 -27.45 7.88
N LEU A 419 17.30 -26.65 7.71
CA LEU A 419 18.67 -27.14 7.69
C LEU A 419 19.04 -27.81 9.01
N VAL A 420 18.59 -27.24 10.13
CA VAL A 420 18.79 -27.82 11.45
C VAL A 420 18.05 -29.15 11.57
N GLU A 421 16.75 -29.20 11.22
CA GLU A 421 15.96 -30.44 11.27
C GLU A 421 16.56 -31.54 10.36
N ASP A 422 16.88 -31.21 9.10
CA ASP A 422 17.43 -32.16 8.13
C ASP A 422 18.84 -32.66 8.54
N VAL A 423 19.66 -31.82 9.16
CA VAL A 423 20.99 -32.19 9.68
C VAL A 423 20.87 -33.04 10.94
N VAL A 424 19.99 -32.69 11.87
CA VAL A 424 19.74 -33.48 13.09
C VAL A 424 19.22 -34.86 12.70
N LEU A 425 18.20 -34.96 11.85
CA LEU A 425 17.66 -36.25 11.39
C LEU A 425 18.70 -37.09 10.63
N LYS A 426 19.52 -36.49 9.76
CA LYS A 426 20.61 -37.22 9.09
C LYS A 426 21.68 -37.69 10.08
N THR A 427 22.01 -36.86 11.06
CA THR A 427 23.00 -37.20 12.08
C THR A 427 22.47 -38.32 12.97
N GLU A 428 21.24 -38.25 13.43
CA GLU A 428 20.56 -39.30 14.19
C GLU A 428 20.54 -40.62 13.42
N ASN A 429 20.15 -40.61 12.14
CA ASN A 429 20.14 -41.81 11.31
C ASN A 429 21.54 -42.39 11.07
N THR A 430 22.56 -41.55 11.00
CA THR A 430 23.96 -41.98 10.84
C THR A 430 24.54 -42.52 12.15
N LEU A 431 24.21 -41.90 13.29
CA LEU A 431 24.70 -42.31 14.61
C LEU A 431 23.99 -43.56 15.13
N THR A 432 22.68 -43.67 14.90
CA THR A 432 21.86 -44.83 15.31
C THR A 432 21.92 -45.98 14.31
N GLY A 433 22.42 -45.74 13.09
CA GLY A 433 22.65 -46.74 12.04
C GLY A 433 23.67 -47.84 12.39
N PHE A 434 24.27 -47.81 13.58
CA PHE A 434 25.11 -48.89 14.10
C PHE A 434 24.36 -50.05 14.79
N ASN A 435 23.03 -49.97 15.01
CA ASN A 435 22.31 -50.96 15.82
C ASN A 435 21.24 -51.83 15.13
N SER A 436 21.12 -51.83 13.80
CA SER A 436 20.09 -52.64 13.10
C SER A 436 20.62 -53.72 12.14
N ARG A 437 21.87 -54.18 12.35
CA ARG A 437 22.48 -55.29 11.58
C ARG A 437 22.65 -56.60 12.38
N GLN A 438 21.81 -56.83 13.39
CA GLN A 438 21.60 -58.16 13.99
C GLN A 438 20.11 -58.51 13.88
N ASP A 439 19.82 -59.79 13.59
CA ASP A 439 18.49 -60.42 13.50
C ASP A 439 17.71 -60.34 12.17
N LYS A 440 18.38 -60.69 11.07
CA LYS A 440 17.72 -61.44 9.97
C LYS A 440 18.42 -62.77 9.69
N SER A 441 18.72 -63.50 10.76
CA SER A 441 19.22 -64.88 10.74
C SER A 441 18.44 -65.70 11.78
N ASN A 442 17.11 -65.81 11.61
CA ASN A 442 16.29 -66.95 12.06
C ASN A 442 14.80 -66.60 11.92
N LYS A 443 14.22 -66.92 10.77
CA LYS A 443 12.96 -67.69 10.66
C LYS A 443 12.65 -68.01 9.20
#